data_AF-M0ZTD5-F1
#
_entry.id   AF-M0ZTD5-F1
#
_cell.length_a   1.000
_cell.length_b   1.000
_cell.length_c   1.000
_cell.angle_alpha   90.00
_cell.angle_beta   90.00
_cell.angle_gamma   90.00
#
_symmetry.space_group_name_H-M   'P 1'
#
loop_
_entity.id
_entity.type
_entity.pdbx_description
1 polymer ?
#
loop_
_entity_poly.entity_id
_entity_poly.type
_entity_poly.pdbx_seq_one_letter_code
_entity_poly.pdbx_strand_id
1 'polypeptide(L)'
;MDDACSHRLAPLSQGRIDQWGRLQCVYHGWCFSGSGDCKFIPQAPRDKLHVHTSKRACVAVYPSFVQNDILWFWPNTDPLYKDIHLSKTPPYIPPLDDLTSYAKTTLVRDIPYGRWLTKYGGAQVDWGTKFTGDLQPTPAREQLLDRYWTHTINCSSCSRAYKSLNVLEIIMQIISVASIGIAAAAKESVMSIAARYSLVFLALLCFMASRWLSKFIYKSFHFHDYDHAFC
;
A
#
# COMPACT_ATOMS: atom_id res chain seq x y z
N MET A 1 -4.76 11.46 11.69
CA MET A 1 -5.08 10.01 11.76
C MET A 1 -3.94 9.24 11.14
N ASP A 2 -3.85 7.93 11.36
CA ASP A 2 -2.97 7.10 10.53
C ASP A 2 -3.38 7.25 9.07
N ASP A 3 -2.39 7.40 8.18
CA ASP A 3 -2.65 7.44 6.75
C ASP A 3 -2.81 6.03 6.15
N ALA A 4 -3.66 5.22 6.79
CA ALA A 4 -3.91 3.83 6.41
C ALA A 4 -5.32 3.42 6.82
N CYS A 5 -6.13 3.03 5.84
CA CYS A 5 -7.47 2.52 6.07
C CYS A 5 -7.44 1.19 6.83
N SER A 6 -8.18 1.07 7.93
CA SER A 6 -8.27 -0.17 8.75
C SER A 6 -8.74 -1.41 7.98
N HIS A 7 -9.37 -1.24 6.80
CA HIS A 7 -9.81 -2.35 5.96
C HIS A 7 -8.66 -3.03 5.19
N ARG A 8 -7.92 -2.28 4.36
CA ARG A 8 -6.88 -2.80 3.45
C ARG A 8 -5.67 -1.87 3.32
N LEU A 9 -5.46 -1.00 4.30
CA LEU A 9 -4.30 -0.10 4.42
C LEU A 9 -4.12 0.88 3.26
N ALA A 10 -5.19 1.15 2.49
CA ALA A 10 -5.17 2.20 1.48
C ALA A 10 -4.92 3.58 2.15
N PRO A 11 -4.14 4.47 1.52
CA PRO A 11 -3.88 5.80 2.07
C PRO A 11 -5.18 6.59 2.18
N LEU A 12 -5.46 7.09 3.38
CA LEU A 12 -6.66 7.90 3.65
C LEU A 12 -6.51 9.33 3.16
N SER A 13 -5.27 9.82 3.05
CA SER A 13 -4.90 11.14 2.50
C SER A 13 -5.31 11.30 1.04
N GLN A 14 -5.41 10.20 0.28
CA GLN A 14 -5.92 10.21 -1.09
C GLN A 14 -7.46 10.27 -1.13
N GLY A 15 -8.12 10.09 0.01
CA GLY A 15 -9.57 10.09 0.17
C GLY A 15 -10.22 11.44 -0.05
N ARG A 16 -11.48 11.54 0.36
CA ARG A 16 -12.24 12.79 0.32
C ARG A 16 -13.07 12.95 1.59
N ILE A 17 -13.38 14.19 1.94
CA ILE A 17 -14.41 14.46 2.94
C ILE A 17 -15.78 14.31 2.27
N ASP A 18 -16.64 13.45 2.81
CA ASP A 18 -17.99 13.27 2.31
C ASP A 18 -18.94 14.39 2.77
N GLN A 19 -20.17 14.40 2.25
CA GLN A 19 -21.18 15.42 2.58
C GLN A 19 -21.59 15.47 4.07
N TRP A 20 -21.19 14.49 4.88
CA TRP A 20 -21.42 14.45 6.33
C TRP A 20 -20.17 14.80 7.15
N GLY A 21 -19.10 15.26 6.50
CA GLY A 21 -17.86 15.65 7.16
C GLY A 21 -16.96 14.48 7.56
N ARG A 22 -17.17 13.28 6.98
CA ARG A 22 -16.37 12.09 7.29
C ARG A 22 -15.30 11.88 6.23
N LEU A 23 -14.15 11.35 6.64
CA LEU A 23 -13.09 10.97 5.72
C LEU A 23 -13.45 9.64 5.05
N GLN A 24 -13.75 9.69 3.75
CA GLN A 24 -14.07 8.55 2.91
C GLN A 24 -12.82 8.02 2.21
N CYS A 25 -12.50 6.76 2.45
CA CYS A 25 -11.38 6.07 1.80
C CYS A 25 -11.61 5.89 0.30
N VAL A 26 -10.59 6.15 -0.52
CA VAL A 26 -10.63 5.99 -2.00
C VAL A 26 -10.95 4.58 -2.47
N TYR A 27 -10.61 3.57 -1.68
CA TYR A 27 -10.63 2.21 -2.17
C TYR A 27 -12.05 1.63 -2.14
N HIS A 28 -12.59 1.44 -0.93
CA HIS A 28 -13.92 0.83 -0.75
C HIS A 28 -14.93 1.80 -0.12
N GLY A 29 -14.60 3.08 0.01
CA GLY A 29 -15.54 4.09 0.50
C GLY A 29 -15.90 3.97 1.98
N TRP A 30 -15.10 3.25 2.79
CA TRP A 30 -15.26 3.26 4.25
C TRP A 30 -15.10 4.69 4.76
N CYS A 31 -16.03 5.13 5.61
CA CYS A 31 -16.04 6.50 6.13
C CYS A 31 -15.67 6.53 7.62
N PHE A 32 -14.76 7.44 7.96
CA PHE A 32 -14.25 7.65 9.31
C PHE A 32 -14.61 9.04 9.81
N SER A 33 -15.03 9.15 11.07
CA SER A 33 -15.23 10.45 11.73
C SER A 33 -13.90 11.08 12.14
N GLY A 34 -13.90 12.36 12.53
CA GLY A 34 -12.72 13.07 13.07
C GLY A 34 -12.09 12.40 14.29
N SER A 35 -12.84 11.57 15.03
CA SER A 35 -12.35 10.75 16.15
C SER A 35 -11.82 9.38 15.73
N GLY A 36 -11.75 9.09 14.43
CA GLY A 36 -11.19 7.85 13.87
C GLY A 36 -12.16 6.68 13.86
N ASP A 37 -13.36 6.84 14.44
CA ASP A 37 -14.37 5.79 14.40
C ASP A 37 -14.88 5.57 12.98
N CYS A 38 -15.01 4.31 12.57
CA CYS A 38 -15.72 3.95 11.35
C CYS A 38 -17.22 4.22 11.54
N LYS A 39 -17.80 5.04 10.68
CA LYS A 39 -19.23 5.41 10.74
C LYS A 39 -20.05 4.77 9.63
N PHE A 40 -19.42 4.35 8.55
CA PHE A 40 -20.12 3.77 7.42
C PHE A 40 -19.21 2.85 6.60
N ILE A 41 -19.78 1.69 6.25
CA ILE A 41 -19.15 0.67 5.42
C ILE A 41 -20.14 0.41 4.28
N PRO A 42 -19.89 0.90 3.05
CA PRO A 42 -20.85 0.78 1.95
C PRO A 42 -21.26 -0.67 1.64
N GLN A 43 -20.36 -1.63 1.86
CA GLN A 43 -20.54 -3.04 1.55
C GLN A 43 -21.13 -3.85 2.71
N ALA A 44 -21.35 -3.25 3.88
CA ALA A 44 -21.89 -3.98 5.03
C ALA A 44 -23.39 -4.27 4.80
N PRO A 45 -23.86 -5.51 5.03
CA PRO A 45 -25.29 -5.82 4.99
C PRO A 45 -26.05 -4.93 5.97
N ARG A 46 -27.18 -4.36 5.54
CA ARG A 46 -28.00 -3.43 6.34
C ARG A 46 -28.44 -4.02 7.68
N ASP A 47 -28.62 -5.35 7.75
CA ASP A 47 -29.02 -6.07 8.96
C ASP A 47 -27.88 -6.40 9.94
N LYS A 48 -26.61 -6.20 9.57
CA LYS A 48 -25.47 -6.46 10.46
C LYS A 48 -24.97 -5.18 11.10
N LEU A 49 -25.72 -4.72 12.11
CA LEU A 49 -25.52 -3.47 12.85
C LEU A 49 -24.17 -3.33 13.59
N HIS A 50 -23.26 -4.31 13.54
CA HIS A 50 -22.13 -4.43 14.47
C HIS A 50 -20.74 -4.25 13.83
N VAL A 51 -20.64 -4.12 12.50
CA VAL A 51 -19.32 -4.07 11.84
C VAL A 51 -18.63 -2.72 12.04
N HIS A 52 -19.40 -1.62 12.04
CA HIS A 52 -18.88 -0.26 12.23
C HIS A 52 -18.61 0.08 13.72
N THR A 53 -19.08 -0.75 14.67
CA THR A 53 -18.82 -0.56 16.12
C THR A 53 -17.56 -1.28 16.60
N SER A 54 -16.94 -2.11 15.75
CA SER A 54 -15.70 -2.81 16.08
C SER A 54 -14.52 -1.84 16.19
N LYS A 55 -13.75 -1.95 17.27
CA LYS A 55 -12.49 -1.19 17.43
C LYS A 55 -11.47 -1.49 16.33
N ARG A 56 -11.54 -2.68 15.72
CA ARG A 56 -10.69 -3.04 14.56
C ARG A 56 -11.08 -2.30 13.28
N ALA A 57 -12.30 -1.78 13.22
CA ALA A 57 -12.74 -0.96 12.09
C ALA A 57 -12.30 0.50 12.26
N CYS A 58 -11.87 0.95 13.44
CA CYS A 58 -11.42 2.33 13.67
C CYS A 58 -9.96 2.54 13.23
N VAL A 59 -9.60 3.80 13.02
CA VAL A 59 -8.24 4.24 12.71
C VAL A 59 -7.69 5.06 13.87
N ALA A 60 -6.37 5.01 14.09
CA ALA A 60 -5.76 5.77 15.16
C ALA A 60 -5.84 7.28 14.85
N VAL A 61 -6.00 8.08 15.91
CA VAL A 61 -6.09 9.54 15.82
C VAL A 61 -5.02 10.16 16.67
N TYR A 62 -4.46 11.24 16.15
CA TYR A 62 -3.45 12.05 16.80
C TYR A 62 -4.13 13.34 17.26
N PRO A 63 -4.00 13.72 18.54
CA PRO A 63 -4.44 15.03 19.01
C PRO A 63 -3.86 16.10 18.10
N SER A 64 -4.71 17.01 17.63
CA SER A 64 -4.30 18.07 16.72
C SER A 64 -5.06 19.34 17.05
N PHE A 65 -4.41 20.47 16.77
CA PHE A 65 -4.90 21.79 17.12
C PHE A 65 -4.34 22.82 16.13
N VAL A 66 -5.17 23.79 15.74
CA VAL A 66 -4.75 24.87 14.85
C VAL A 66 -4.54 26.13 15.68
N GLN A 67 -3.36 26.75 15.57
CA GLN A 67 -3.01 28.01 16.22
C GLN A 67 -2.11 28.83 15.32
N ASN A 68 -2.36 30.13 15.21
CA ASN A 68 -1.62 31.05 14.32
C ASN A 68 -1.49 30.46 12.89
N ASP A 69 -2.57 29.88 12.37
CA ASP A 69 -2.65 29.19 11.07
C ASP A 69 -1.67 28.01 10.86
N ILE A 70 -1.11 27.47 11.94
CA ILE A 70 -0.25 26.29 11.93
C ILE A 70 -1.04 25.11 12.50
N LEU A 71 -1.02 23.98 11.77
CA LEU A 71 -1.53 22.71 12.28
C LEU A 71 -0.47 22.06 13.19
N TRP A 72 -0.76 21.99 14.47
CA TRP A 72 0.02 21.25 15.46
C TRP A 72 -0.60 19.87 15.65
N PHE A 73 0.24 18.85 15.84
CA PHE A 73 -0.22 17.53 16.24
C PHE A 73 0.77 16.87 17.19
N TRP A 74 0.25 16.00 18.05
CA TRP A 74 1.03 15.17 18.95
C TRP A 74 1.06 13.75 18.39
N PRO A 75 2.24 13.19 18.06
CA PRO A 75 2.36 11.84 17.50
C PRO A 75 2.19 10.76 18.59
N ASN A 76 1.10 10.82 19.34
CA ASN A 76 0.74 9.84 20.37
C ASN A 76 -0.76 9.52 20.28
N THR A 77 -1.08 8.22 20.27
CA THR A 77 -2.43 7.68 20.09
C THR A 77 -3.03 7.17 21.40
N ASP A 78 -2.30 7.23 22.50
CA ASP A 78 -2.80 6.83 23.82
C ASP A 78 -3.97 7.74 24.24
N PRO A 79 -5.14 7.16 24.60
CA PRO A 79 -6.33 7.91 25.01
C PRO A 79 -6.10 8.94 26.12
N LEU A 80 -5.10 8.73 26.99
CA LEU A 80 -4.73 9.67 28.06
C LEU A 80 -4.33 11.05 27.50
N TYR A 81 -3.80 11.09 26.27
CA TYR A 81 -3.33 12.31 25.63
C TYR A 81 -4.32 12.92 24.64
N LYS A 82 -5.54 12.37 24.53
CA LYS A 82 -6.57 12.86 23.59
C LYS A 82 -6.76 14.38 23.69
N ASP A 83 -6.78 14.90 24.91
CA ASP A 83 -7.03 16.30 25.22
C ASP A 83 -5.75 17.06 25.64
N ILE A 84 -4.57 16.57 25.24
CA ILE A 84 -3.28 17.18 25.62
C ILE A 84 -3.19 18.66 25.21
N HIS A 85 -3.82 19.04 24.10
CA HIS A 85 -3.86 20.40 23.59
C HIS A 85 -4.54 21.41 24.55
N LEU A 86 -5.41 20.93 25.46
CA LEU A 86 -6.04 21.78 26.48
C LEU A 86 -5.09 22.14 27.63
N SER A 87 -4.08 21.29 27.89
CA SER A 87 -3.12 21.47 28.98
C SER A 87 -1.75 21.95 28.49
N LYS A 88 -1.40 21.63 27.24
CA LYS A 88 -0.14 22.00 26.60
C LYS A 88 -0.45 22.66 25.27
N THR A 89 -0.66 23.96 25.30
CA THR A 89 -0.82 24.76 24.08
C THR A 89 0.55 25.02 23.45
N PRO A 90 0.66 25.01 22.12
CA PRO A 90 1.86 25.49 21.43
C PRO A 90 2.16 26.96 21.79
N PRO A 91 3.41 27.42 21.66
CA PRO A 91 3.75 28.83 21.86
C PRO A 91 2.86 29.73 21.00
N TYR A 92 2.20 30.69 21.64
CA TYR A 92 1.36 31.68 20.96
C TYR A 92 2.21 32.85 20.50
N ILE A 93 2.07 33.25 19.23
CA ILE A 93 2.82 34.35 18.63
C ILE A 93 1.82 35.43 18.22
N PRO A 94 1.52 36.42 19.10
CA PRO A 94 0.49 37.43 18.85
C PRO A 94 0.64 38.18 17.51
N PRO A 95 1.87 38.54 17.04
CA PRO A 95 2.03 39.19 15.75
C PRO A 95 1.48 38.40 14.55
N LEU A 96 1.37 37.07 14.65
CA LEU A 96 0.81 36.21 13.59
C LEU A 96 -0.72 36.23 13.52
N ASP A 97 -1.41 36.98 14.38
CA ASP A 97 -2.85 37.20 14.23
C ASP A 97 -3.15 38.57 13.58
N ASP A 98 -2.16 39.47 13.54
CA ASP A 98 -2.26 40.76 12.86
C ASP A 98 -1.83 40.65 11.39
N LEU A 99 -2.79 40.26 10.54
CA LEU A 99 -2.63 40.16 9.09
C LEU A 99 -2.24 41.48 8.40
N THR A 100 -2.28 42.63 9.10
CA THR A 100 -1.86 43.92 8.53
C THR A 100 -0.35 44.17 8.68
N SER A 101 0.32 43.41 9.55
CA SER A 101 1.74 43.60 9.88
C SER A 101 2.70 42.73 9.05
N TYR A 102 2.20 41.75 8.29
CA TYR A 102 3.03 40.86 7.45
C TYR A 102 2.26 40.29 6.25
N ALA A 103 2.99 39.86 5.21
CA ALA A 103 2.42 39.13 4.09
C ALA A 103 2.48 37.62 4.34
N LYS A 104 1.36 36.91 4.14
CA LYS A 104 1.27 35.44 4.29
C LYS A 104 1.33 34.76 2.92
N THR A 105 2.27 33.83 2.75
CA THR A 105 2.38 32.98 1.56
C THR A 105 2.33 31.52 1.97
N THR A 106 1.37 30.75 1.44
CA THR A 106 1.29 29.30 1.64
C THR A 106 2.06 28.59 0.55
N LEU A 107 3.04 27.76 0.93
CA LEU A 107 3.85 26.96 0.02
C LEU A 107 3.85 25.51 0.52
N VAL A 108 3.63 24.56 -0.39
CA VAL A 108 3.83 23.13 -0.11
C VAL A 108 5.15 22.73 -0.75
N ARG A 109 6.06 22.14 0.03
CA ARG A 109 7.27 21.52 -0.49
C ARG A 109 7.47 20.16 0.12
N ASP A 110 7.67 19.16 -0.74
CA ASP A 110 8.28 17.91 -0.34
C ASP A 110 9.77 18.17 -0.12
N ILE A 111 10.21 18.06 1.14
CA ILE A 111 11.61 18.30 1.45
C ILE A 111 12.31 16.96 1.73
N PRO A 112 13.17 16.47 0.83
CA PRO A 112 14.02 15.32 1.11
C PRO A 112 15.17 15.80 2.00
N TYR A 113 14.85 16.04 3.27
CA TYR A 113 15.76 16.62 4.25
C TYR A 113 16.82 15.61 4.67
N GLY A 114 18.08 16.06 4.65
CA GLY A 114 19.07 15.56 5.58
C GLY A 114 20.48 15.63 5.04
N ARG A 115 20.80 14.86 4.01
CA ARG A 115 22.22 14.63 3.63
C ARG A 115 22.65 15.21 2.30
N TRP A 116 21.71 15.46 1.39
CA TRP A 116 22.03 15.88 0.03
C TRP A 116 22.27 17.39 -0.07
N LEU A 117 21.42 18.21 0.58
CA LEU A 117 21.51 19.67 0.54
C LEU A 117 22.81 20.20 1.18
N THR A 118 23.25 19.57 2.27
CA THR A 118 24.50 19.90 2.97
C THR A 118 25.74 19.51 2.17
N LYS A 119 25.66 18.42 1.39
CA LYS A 119 26.82 17.88 0.67
C LYS A 119 27.04 18.53 -0.70
N TYR A 120 25.97 18.95 -1.38
CA TYR A 120 26.04 19.37 -2.78
C TYR A 120 25.43 20.75 -3.07
N GLY A 121 24.58 21.29 -2.18
CA GLY A 121 23.87 22.55 -2.40
C GLY A 121 24.51 23.78 -1.75
N GLY A 122 25.68 23.65 -1.09
CA GLY A 122 26.33 24.79 -0.42
C GLY A 122 25.48 25.47 0.66
N ALA A 123 24.44 24.81 1.17
CA ALA A 123 23.43 25.36 2.07
C ALA A 123 22.57 26.53 1.53
N GLN A 124 22.51 26.76 0.21
CA GLN A 124 21.58 27.71 -0.40
C GLN A 124 20.89 27.11 -1.65
N VAL A 125 19.64 27.51 -1.89
CA VAL A 125 18.85 27.04 -3.05
C VAL A 125 18.51 28.24 -3.93
N ASP A 126 19.02 28.23 -5.17
CA ASP A 126 18.63 29.17 -6.22
C ASP A 126 17.30 28.72 -6.86
N TRP A 127 16.26 29.54 -6.72
CA TRP A 127 14.89 29.26 -7.18
C TRP A 127 14.70 29.48 -8.68
N GLY A 128 15.73 29.19 -9.49
CA GLY A 128 15.76 29.43 -10.93
C GLY A 128 14.46 29.03 -11.64
N THR A 129 14.06 29.85 -12.60
CA THR A 129 12.82 29.89 -13.42
C THR A 129 12.48 28.64 -14.24
N LYS A 130 12.89 27.44 -13.81
CA LYS A 130 12.87 26.18 -14.58
C LYS A 130 11.78 25.18 -14.18
N PHE A 131 10.73 25.59 -13.47
CA PHE A 131 9.55 24.74 -13.28
C PHE A 131 8.41 25.32 -14.11
N THR A 132 8.21 24.76 -15.32
CA THR A 132 6.92 24.85 -16.00
C THR A 132 5.93 24.14 -15.09
N GLY A 133 4.93 24.81 -14.56
CA GLY A 133 3.98 24.29 -13.55
C GLY A 133 3.11 23.11 -13.99
N ASP A 134 3.52 22.37 -15.01
CA ASP A 134 2.84 21.22 -15.57
C ASP A 134 3.30 19.95 -14.84
N LEU A 135 2.34 19.31 -14.15
CA LEU A 135 2.55 18.01 -13.54
C LEU A 135 2.77 16.96 -14.64
N GLN A 136 3.70 16.03 -14.41
CA GLN A 136 3.85 14.88 -15.31
C GLN A 136 2.55 14.05 -15.33
N PRO A 137 2.20 13.48 -16.50
CA PRO A 137 1.00 12.67 -16.62
C PRO A 137 1.06 11.51 -15.63
N THR A 138 -0.03 11.36 -14.88
CA THR A 138 -0.18 10.27 -13.91
C THR A 138 -0.16 8.92 -14.65
N PRO A 139 0.69 7.97 -14.26
CA PRO A 139 0.70 6.63 -14.85
C PRO A 139 -0.66 5.94 -14.72
N ALA A 140 -0.90 4.93 -15.54
CA ALA A 140 -2.16 4.17 -15.49
C ALA A 140 -2.34 3.53 -14.10
N ARG A 141 -3.61 3.38 -13.67
CA ARG A 141 -3.96 2.89 -12.32
C ARG A 141 -3.32 1.54 -12.02
N GLU A 142 -3.21 0.68 -13.01
CA GLU A 142 -2.60 -0.64 -12.92
C GLU A 142 -1.12 -0.52 -12.55
N GLN A 143 -0.39 0.44 -13.14
CA GLN A 143 1.01 0.68 -12.82
C GLN A 143 1.18 1.28 -11.43
N LEU A 144 0.27 2.17 -11.02
CA LEU A 144 0.29 2.78 -9.69
C LEU A 144 -0.06 1.81 -8.57
N LEU A 145 -1.00 0.90 -8.80
CA LEU A 145 -1.51 -0.04 -7.80
C LEU A 145 -0.84 -1.41 -7.86
N ASP A 146 0.15 -1.59 -8.74
CA ASP A 146 0.94 -2.81 -8.81
C ASP A 146 1.78 -3.00 -7.55
N ARG A 147 1.46 -4.08 -6.81
CA ARG A 147 2.15 -4.47 -5.59
C ARG A 147 3.61 -4.82 -5.83
N TYR A 148 3.96 -5.23 -7.04
CA TYR A 148 5.34 -5.57 -7.35
C TYR A 148 6.20 -4.30 -7.33
N TRP A 149 5.77 -3.27 -8.07
CA TRP A 149 6.48 -1.98 -8.15
C TRP A 149 6.42 -1.16 -6.86
N THR A 150 5.27 -1.14 -6.19
CA THR A 150 5.09 -0.31 -4.97
C THR A 150 5.77 -0.90 -3.73
N HIS A 151 5.82 -2.24 -3.62
CA HIS A 151 6.28 -2.90 -2.40
C HIS A 151 7.31 -4.01 -2.64
N THR A 152 7.01 -4.96 -3.51
CA THR A 152 7.80 -6.21 -3.61
C THR A 152 9.25 -5.95 -3.96
N ILE A 153 9.53 -5.05 -4.90
CA ILE A 153 10.91 -4.71 -5.29
C ILE A 153 11.68 -3.96 -4.21
N ASN A 154 10.97 -3.17 -3.39
CA ASN A 154 11.54 -2.32 -2.35
C ASN A 154 11.74 -3.06 -1.01
N CYS A 155 11.10 -4.22 -0.83
CA CYS A 155 11.19 -5.04 0.36
C CYS A 155 12.09 -6.28 0.12
N SER A 156 13.17 -6.41 0.88
CA SER A 156 14.13 -7.51 0.72
C SER A 156 13.53 -8.90 0.95
N SER A 157 12.58 -9.03 1.88
CA SER A 157 11.88 -10.28 2.16
C SER A 157 10.97 -10.68 1.00
N CYS A 158 10.11 -9.77 0.55
CA CYS A 158 9.17 -10.02 -0.54
C CYS A 158 9.89 -10.23 -1.89
N SER A 159 10.92 -9.44 -2.18
CA SER A 159 11.76 -9.59 -3.37
C SER A 159 12.45 -10.96 -3.40
N ARG A 160 12.97 -11.42 -2.25
CA ARG A 160 13.59 -12.75 -2.13
C ARG A 160 12.55 -13.85 -2.34
N ALA A 161 11.41 -13.77 -1.67
CA ALA A 161 10.32 -14.74 -1.83
C ALA A 161 9.85 -14.82 -3.28
N TYR A 162 9.61 -13.68 -3.93
CA TYR A 162 9.24 -13.61 -5.34
C TYR A 162 10.24 -14.33 -6.24
N LYS A 163 11.54 -14.03 -6.08
CA LYS A 163 12.61 -14.69 -6.87
C LYS A 163 12.67 -16.18 -6.62
N SER A 164 12.62 -16.61 -5.36
CA SER A 164 12.66 -18.04 -4.99
C SER A 164 11.48 -18.82 -5.57
N LEU A 165 10.27 -18.25 -5.54
CA LEU A 165 9.09 -18.89 -6.11
C LEU A 165 9.15 -18.97 -7.64
N ASN A 166 9.64 -17.93 -8.32
CA ASN A 166 9.86 -17.96 -9.77
C ASN A 166 10.91 -19.01 -10.17
N VAL A 167 12.00 -19.14 -9.40
CA VAL A 167 13.00 -20.20 -9.63
C VAL A 167 12.38 -21.59 -9.44
N LEU A 168 11.55 -21.77 -8.42
CA LEU A 168 10.84 -23.04 -8.19
C LEU A 168 9.89 -23.39 -9.34
N GLU A 169 9.16 -22.40 -9.88
CA GLU A 169 8.28 -22.59 -11.05
C GLU A 169 9.08 -23.13 -12.25
N ILE A 170 10.23 -22.52 -12.55
CA ILE A 170 11.10 -22.94 -13.66
C ILE A 170 11.65 -24.35 -13.42
N ILE A 171 12.09 -24.66 -12.19
CA ILE A 171 12.60 -26.00 -11.84
C ILE A 171 11.50 -27.06 -12.05
N MET A 172 10.27 -26.80 -11.62
CA MET A 172 9.14 -27.72 -11.84
C MET A 172 8.89 -27.98 -13.33
N GLN A 173 9.00 -26.96 -14.18
CA GLN A 173 8.85 -27.12 -15.63
C GLN A 173 9.99 -27.96 -16.23
N ILE A 174 11.23 -27.72 -15.81
CA ILE A 174 12.40 -28.51 -16.25
C ILE A 174 12.23 -29.98 -15.88
N ILE A 175 11.82 -30.26 -14.64
CA ILE A 175 11.56 -31.64 -14.17
C ILE A 175 10.46 -32.28 -15.04
N SER A 176 9.37 -31.57 -15.31
CA SER A 176 8.29 -32.09 -16.17
C SER A 176 8.79 -32.48 -17.56
N VAL A 177 9.56 -31.61 -18.23
CA VAL A 177 10.07 -31.88 -19.58
C VAL A 177 11.09 -33.02 -19.57
N ALA A 178 12.01 -33.02 -18.58
CA ALA A 178 13.02 -34.06 -18.43
C ALA A 178 12.38 -35.43 -18.18
N SER A 179 11.36 -35.52 -17.32
CA SER A 179 10.66 -36.77 -17.03
C SER A 179 9.95 -37.35 -18.26
N ILE A 180 9.33 -36.51 -19.10
CA ILE A 180 8.72 -36.95 -20.37
C ILE A 180 9.81 -37.44 -21.34
N GLY A 181 10.91 -36.69 -21.46
CA GLY A 181 12.04 -37.06 -22.32
C GLY A 181 12.64 -38.42 -21.94
N ILE A 182 12.86 -38.65 -20.65
CA ILE A 182 13.37 -39.94 -20.13
C ILE A 182 12.35 -41.05 -20.40
N ALA A 183 11.06 -40.81 -20.12
CA ALA A 183 10.02 -41.82 -20.32
C ALA A 183 9.90 -42.27 -21.79
N ALA A 184 10.08 -41.33 -22.73
CA ALA A 184 10.02 -41.57 -24.17
C ALA A 184 11.29 -42.21 -24.75
N ALA A 185 12.48 -41.83 -24.24
CA ALA A 185 13.75 -42.29 -24.81
C ALA A 185 14.24 -43.63 -24.25
N ALA A 186 13.87 -44.00 -23.02
CA ALA A 186 14.35 -45.25 -22.42
C ALA A 186 13.71 -46.47 -23.07
N LYS A 187 14.54 -47.46 -23.43
CA LYS A 187 14.13 -48.75 -23.99
C LYS A 187 13.49 -49.64 -22.91
N GLU A 188 12.67 -50.59 -23.33
CA GLU A 188 11.97 -51.52 -22.42
C GLU A 188 12.93 -52.39 -21.58
N SER A 189 14.13 -52.66 -22.11
CA SER A 189 15.17 -53.39 -21.38
C SER A 189 15.80 -52.59 -20.23
N VAL A 190 15.63 -51.27 -20.21
CA VAL A 190 16.26 -50.36 -19.24
C VAL A 190 15.25 -49.87 -18.19
N MET A 191 13.96 -49.83 -18.54
CA MET A 191 12.95 -49.24 -17.68
C MET A 191 11.66 -50.05 -17.70
N SER A 192 11.18 -50.42 -16.51
CA SER A 192 9.91 -51.14 -16.37
C SER A 192 8.73 -50.25 -16.79
N ILE A 193 7.64 -50.88 -17.22
CA ILE A 193 6.40 -50.20 -17.56
C ILE A 193 5.87 -49.36 -16.39
N ALA A 194 5.97 -49.90 -15.15
CA ALA A 194 5.59 -49.17 -13.94
C ALA A 194 6.44 -47.92 -13.74
N ALA A 195 7.76 -47.99 -13.93
CA ALA A 195 8.65 -46.83 -13.84
C ALA A 195 8.34 -45.77 -14.92
N ARG A 196 8.03 -46.21 -16.15
CA ARG A 196 7.62 -45.32 -17.25
C ARG A 196 6.34 -44.56 -16.90
N TYR A 197 5.32 -45.23 -16.36
CA TYR A 197 4.09 -44.56 -15.91
C TYR A 197 4.32 -43.63 -14.73
N SER A 198 5.17 -43.99 -13.76
CA SER A 198 5.53 -43.11 -12.64
C SER A 198 6.21 -41.82 -13.10
N LEU A 199 7.10 -41.88 -14.10
CA LEU A 199 7.73 -40.69 -14.67
C LEU A 199 6.74 -39.78 -15.40
N VAL A 200 5.82 -40.36 -16.16
CA VAL A 200 4.76 -39.58 -16.84
C VAL A 200 3.84 -38.92 -15.80
N PHE A 201 3.47 -39.64 -14.74
CA PHE A 201 2.66 -39.08 -13.66
C PHE A 201 3.37 -37.95 -12.93
N LEU A 202 4.66 -38.13 -12.59
CA LEU A 202 5.49 -37.08 -11.99
C LEU A 202 5.54 -35.84 -12.89
N ALA A 203 5.71 -36.02 -14.20
CA ALA A 203 5.72 -34.90 -15.15
C ALA A 203 4.42 -34.10 -15.11
N LEU A 204 3.26 -34.79 -15.16
CA LEU A 204 1.96 -34.15 -15.08
C LEU A 204 1.77 -33.39 -13.77
N LEU A 205 2.15 -33.98 -12.63
CA LEU A 205 2.08 -33.30 -11.34
C LEU A 205 2.97 -32.06 -11.28
N CYS A 206 4.22 -32.15 -11.74
CA CYS A 206 5.14 -31.01 -11.78
C CYS A 206 4.60 -29.90 -12.70
N PHE A 207 4.04 -30.24 -13.86
CA PHE A 207 3.42 -29.27 -14.76
C PHE A 207 2.23 -28.57 -14.09
N MET A 208 1.30 -29.33 -13.51
CA MET A 208 0.12 -28.77 -12.84
C MET A 208 0.51 -27.90 -11.64
N ALA A 209 1.48 -28.34 -10.84
CA ALA A 209 2.03 -27.57 -9.73
C ALA A 209 2.66 -26.26 -10.21
N SER A 210 3.42 -26.28 -11.32
CA SER A 210 4.01 -25.06 -11.89
C SER A 210 2.95 -24.06 -12.34
N ARG A 211 1.85 -24.52 -12.97
CA ARG A 211 0.75 -23.66 -13.42
C ARG A 211 -0.01 -23.06 -12.25
N TRP A 212 -0.23 -23.84 -11.19
CA TRP A 212 -0.81 -23.34 -9.96
C TRP A 212 0.10 -22.30 -9.31
N LEU A 213 1.40 -22.58 -9.22
CA LEU A 213 2.39 -21.69 -8.62
C LEU A 213 2.49 -20.36 -9.38
N SER A 214 2.50 -20.40 -10.71
CA SER A 214 2.48 -19.21 -11.57
C SER A 214 1.28 -18.31 -11.27
N LYS A 215 0.07 -18.90 -11.19
CA LYS A 215 -1.15 -18.16 -10.81
C LYS A 215 -1.08 -17.62 -9.39
N PHE A 216 -0.50 -18.38 -8.46
CA PHE A 216 -0.30 -17.95 -7.08
C PHE A 216 0.66 -16.76 -6.98
N ILE A 217 1.80 -16.81 -7.69
CA ILE A 217 2.77 -15.72 -7.77
C ILE A 217 2.08 -14.47 -8.33
N TYR A 218 1.37 -14.61 -9.46
CA TYR A 218 0.69 -13.48 -10.08
C TYR A 218 -0.32 -12.83 -9.13
N LYS A 219 -1.22 -13.61 -8.51
CA LYS A 219 -2.22 -13.09 -7.58
C LYS A 219 -1.62 -12.44 -6.33
N SER A 220 -0.49 -12.96 -5.85
CA SER A 220 0.14 -12.49 -4.62
C SER A 220 0.93 -11.21 -4.83
N PHE A 221 1.72 -11.14 -5.91
CA PHE A 221 2.72 -10.10 -6.10
C PHE A 221 2.33 -9.02 -7.12
N HIS A 222 1.36 -9.26 -8.01
CA HIS A 222 0.92 -8.27 -9.01
C HIS A 222 -0.45 -7.67 -8.69
N PHE A 223 -0.73 -6.52 -9.33
CA PHE A 223 -2.09 -5.99 -9.37
C PHE A 223 -3.01 -6.97 -10.09
N HIS A 224 -4.16 -7.26 -9.48
CA HIS A 224 -5.27 -7.94 -10.13
C HIS A 224 -6.51 -7.17 -9.74
N ASP A 225 -7.23 -6.67 -10.73
CA ASP A 225 -8.51 -6.02 -10.50
C ASP A 225 -9.51 -7.10 -10.07
N TYR A 226 -10.10 -6.97 -8.89
CA TYR A 226 -11.14 -7.89 -8.47
C TYR A 226 -12.45 -7.38 -9.04
N ASP A 227 -13.06 -8.16 -9.93
CA ASP A 227 -14.38 -7.83 -10.43
C ASP A 227 -15.37 -7.98 -9.27
N HIS A 228 -15.73 -6.86 -8.66
CA HIS A 228 -16.68 -6.78 -7.56
C HIS A 228 -18.14 -6.91 -8.05
N ALA A 229 -18.37 -7.15 -9.35
CA ALA A 229 -19.71 -7.19 -9.95
C ALA A 229 -20.57 -8.41 -9.57
N PHE A 230 -20.03 -9.42 -8.88
CA PHE A 230 -20.73 -10.68 -8.59
C PHE A 230 -20.87 -11.04 -7.10
N CYS A 231 -20.78 -10.07 -6.19
CA CYS A 231 -21.03 -10.27 -4.75
C CYS A 231 -22.21 -9.45 -4.23
#